data_AF-A0A3M0YNK7-F1
#
_entry.id   AF-A0A3M0YNK7-F1
#
_cell.length_a   1.000
_cell.length_b   1.000
_cell.length_c   1.000
_cell.angle_alpha   90.00
_cell.angle_beta   90.00
_cell.angle_gamma   90.00
#
_symmetry.space_group_name_H-M   'P 1'
#
loop_
_entity.id
_entity.type
_entity.pdbx_description
1 polymer ?
#
loop_
_entity_poly.entity_id
_entity_poly.type
_entity_poly.pdbx_seq_one_letter_code
_entity_poly.pdbx_strand_id
1 'polypeptide(L)'
;PFLGICLGMQCSVIEFARHCCHLTDATSSEFDPDSDCAVIDLMPDQSGIEDKGGTMRLGQYPCVLSEGSHAAKAYGTLKIQERHRHRYEVNNAFREQLEAHGMRFSGLSPDGRLVEIVEIENHPWFVACQFHPEFKSKPLDPHPLFSAFIGAAMQYRDEHY
;
A
#
# COMPACT_ATOMS: atom_id res chain seq x y z
N PRO A 1 9.34 -4.11 -12.74
CA PRO A 1 8.84 -4.53 -11.41
C PRO A 1 9.05 -3.41 -10.37
N PHE A 2 8.11 -3.24 -9.44
CA PHE A 2 8.17 -2.19 -8.41
C PHE A 2 7.67 -2.70 -7.05
N LEU A 3 8.39 -2.35 -5.97
CA LEU A 3 8.00 -2.58 -4.58
C LEU A 3 8.00 -1.25 -3.80
N GLY A 4 6.82 -0.77 -3.41
CA GLY A 4 6.66 0.39 -2.52
C GLY A 4 6.48 -0.02 -1.06
N ILE A 5 7.13 0.70 -0.13
CA ILE A 5 7.04 0.43 1.32
C ILE A 5 6.66 1.71 2.05
N CYS A 6 5.63 1.65 2.90
CA CYS A 6 5.14 2.74 3.73
C CYS A 6 4.88 4.00 2.87
N LEU A 7 5.68 5.06 3.01
CA LEU A 7 5.58 6.25 2.15
C LEU A 7 5.65 5.92 0.65
N GLY A 8 6.38 4.87 0.26
CA GLY A 8 6.41 4.41 -1.12
C GLY A 8 5.05 3.95 -1.66
N MET A 9 4.21 3.34 -0.81
CA MET A 9 2.82 3.03 -1.16
C MET A 9 1.99 4.30 -1.28
N GLN A 10 2.11 5.22 -0.33
CA GLN A 10 1.39 6.49 -0.34
C GLN A 10 1.69 7.31 -1.60
N CYS A 11 2.97 7.43 -1.96
CA CYS A 11 3.40 8.09 -3.20
C CYS A 11 2.87 7.38 -4.45
N SER A 12 2.78 6.05 -4.45
CA SER A 12 2.21 5.29 -5.57
C SER A 12 0.73 5.60 -5.77
N VAL A 13 -0.03 5.74 -4.67
CA VAL A 13 -1.45 6.12 -4.73
C VAL A 13 -1.61 7.55 -5.24
N ILE A 14 -0.78 8.49 -4.77
CA ILE A 14 -0.79 9.88 -5.24
C ILE A 14 -0.47 9.97 -6.73
N GLU A 15 0.58 9.30 -7.20
CA GLU A 15 0.98 9.30 -8.60
C GLU A 15 -0.12 8.73 -9.50
N PHE A 16 -0.69 7.59 -9.12
CA PHE A 16 -1.79 6.97 -9.86
C PHE A 16 -3.04 7.86 -9.89
N ALA A 17 -3.39 8.51 -8.78
CA ALA A 17 -4.51 9.44 -8.72
C ALA A 17 -4.31 10.60 -9.72
N ARG A 18 -3.11 11.17 -9.77
CA ARG A 18 -2.78 12.27 -10.69
C ARG A 18 -2.85 11.86 -12.15
N HIS A 19 -2.27 10.71 -12.48
CA HIS A 19 -2.01 10.35 -13.88
C HIS A 19 -3.07 9.41 -14.48
N CYS A 20 -3.64 8.51 -13.69
CA CYS A 20 -4.67 7.57 -14.14
C CYS A 20 -6.09 8.02 -13.82
N CYS A 21 -6.29 8.73 -12.71
CA CYS A 21 -7.63 9.21 -12.30
C CYS A 21 -7.88 10.70 -12.63
N HIS A 22 -6.90 11.39 -13.23
CA HIS A 22 -6.95 12.82 -13.57
C HIS A 22 -7.16 13.77 -12.37
N LEU A 23 -6.84 13.33 -11.16
CA LEU A 23 -6.85 14.15 -9.96
C LEU A 23 -5.51 14.89 -9.84
N THR A 24 -5.29 15.90 -10.67
CA THR A 24 -3.98 16.56 -10.83
C THR A 24 -3.40 17.12 -9.53
N ASP A 25 -4.27 17.54 -8.61
CA ASP A 25 -3.91 18.12 -7.31
C ASP A 25 -3.88 17.08 -6.18
N ALA A 26 -4.05 15.79 -6.49
CA ALA A 26 -4.03 14.73 -5.50
C ALA A 26 -2.74 14.76 -4.68
N THR A 27 -2.86 14.68 -3.36
CA THR A 27 -1.72 14.79 -2.45
C THR A 27 -1.96 14.04 -1.14
N SER A 28 -1.03 14.17 -0.19
CA SER A 28 -1.20 13.75 1.19
C SER A 28 -1.47 14.97 2.07
N SER A 29 -2.34 14.84 3.07
CA SER A 29 -2.48 15.87 4.13
C SER A 29 -1.21 16.03 4.98
N GLU A 30 -0.25 15.09 4.88
CA GLU A 30 1.10 15.27 5.41
C GLU A 30 1.87 16.39 4.70
N PHE A 31 1.66 16.54 3.39
CA PHE A 31 2.38 17.50 2.55
C PHE A 31 1.63 18.80 2.41
N ASP A 32 0.30 18.73 2.30
CA ASP A 32 -0.60 19.86 2.16
C ASP A 32 -1.86 19.65 3.02
N PRO A 33 -1.86 20.13 4.28
CA PRO A 33 -2.96 19.92 5.22
C PRO A 33 -4.29 20.56 4.79
N ASP A 34 -4.25 21.56 3.91
CA ASP A 34 -5.43 22.30 3.46
C ASP A 34 -5.96 21.79 2.10
N SER A 35 -5.40 20.68 1.59
CA SER A 35 -5.78 20.15 0.29
C SER A 35 -7.17 19.49 0.31
N ASP A 36 -8.04 19.96 -0.60
CA ASP A 36 -9.33 19.32 -0.88
C ASP A 36 -9.17 17.97 -1.64
N CYS A 37 -7.95 17.61 -2.06
CA CYS A 37 -7.64 16.38 -2.80
C CYS A 37 -6.62 15.50 -2.06
N ALA A 38 -6.73 15.41 -0.73
CA ALA A 38 -5.93 14.52 0.10
C ALA A 38 -6.35 13.05 -0.09
N VAL A 39 -5.74 12.37 -1.08
CA VAL A 39 -5.94 10.92 -1.32
C VAL A 39 -5.23 10.04 -0.30
N ILE A 40 -4.26 10.62 0.41
CA ILE A 40 -3.66 10.07 1.63
C ILE A 40 -3.97 11.02 2.77
N ASP A 41 -4.59 10.53 3.84
CA ASP A 41 -5.06 11.38 4.93
C ASP A 41 -5.05 10.65 6.29
N LEU A 42 -5.18 11.41 7.37
CA LEU A 42 -5.51 10.85 8.68
C LEU A 42 -6.94 10.27 8.62
N MET A 43 -7.18 9.18 9.32
CA MET A 43 -8.54 8.64 9.42
C MET A 43 -9.48 9.68 10.05
N PRO A 44 -10.75 9.79 9.62
CA PRO A 44 -11.71 10.74 10.21
C PRO A 44 -11.84 10.59 11.73
N ASP A 45 -11.78 9.35 12.22
CA ASP A 45 -11.81 9.03 13.66
C ASP A 45 -10.58 9.58 14.44
N GLN A 46 -9.57 10.07 13.72
CA GLN A 46 -8.34 10.69 14.22
C GLN A 46 -8.25 12.20 13.88
N SER A 47 -9.18 12.72 13.07
CA SER A 47 -9.27 14.15 12.76
C SER A 47 -9.71 14.92 14.00
N GLY A 48 -8.87 15.84 14.48
CA GLY A 48 -9.10 16.58 15.74
C GLY A 48 -8.30 16.07 16.95
N ILE A 49 -7.47 15.03 16.82
CA ILE A 49 -6.49 14.68 17.86
C ILE A 49 -5.29 15.65 17.72
N GLU A 50 -5.23 16.67 18.59
CA GLU A 50 -4.13 17.65 18.62
C GLU A 50 -2.76 17.01 18.94
N ASP A 51 -2.77 15.90 19.68
CA ASP A 51 -1.57 15.10 19.94
C ASP A 51 -1.33 14.06 18.83
N LYS A 52 -0.43 14.37 17.89
CA LYS A 52 0.00 13.47 16.81
C LYS A 52 0.61 12.14 17.30
N GLY A 53 0.79 11.96 18.62
CA GLY A 53 1.08 10.66 19.23
C GLY A 53 -0.09 9.67 19.15
N GLY A 54 -1.34 10.15 19.21
CA GLY A 54 -2.55 9.31 19.24
C GLY A 54 -2.97 8.71 17.90
N THR A 55 -2.39 9.18 16.78
CA THR A 55 -2.73 8.73 15.42
C THR A 55 -1.79 7.66 14.87
N MET A 56 -0.69 7.38 15.56
CA MET A 56 0.33 6.43 15.10
C MET A 56 -0.16 4.99 15.18
N ARG A 57 -0.17 4.29 14.04
CA ARG A 57 -0.22 2.81 14.01
C ARG A 57 1.19 2.28 14.22
N LEU A 58 1.43 1.73 15.41
CA LEU A 58 2.73 1.19 15.82
C LEU A 58 2.57 -0.24 16.33
N GLY A 59 3.18 -1.20 15.65
CA GLY A 59 3.16 -2.60 16.07
C GLY A 59 2.63 -3.53 14.99
N GLN A 60 2.17 -4.71 15.40
CA GLN A 60 1.73 -5.75 14.49
C GLN A 60 0.21 -5.68 14.26
N TYR A 61 -0.21 -5.64 13.01
CA TYR A 61 -1.63 -5.56 12.62
C TYR A 61 -1.99 -6.65 11.59
N PRO A 62 -3.22 -7.17 11.61
CA PRO A 62 -3.68 -8.15 10.63
C PRO A 62 -3.98 -7.51 9.28
N CYS A 63 -3.73 -8.25 8.20
CA CYS A 63 -4.10 -7.89 6.84
C CYS A 63 -4.68 -9.12 6.12
N VAL A 64 -5.77 -8.92 5.39
CA VAL A 64 -6.47 -9.92 4.59
C VAL A 64 -6.20 -9.65 3.12
N LEU A 65 -5.58 -10.61 2.46
CA LEU A 65 -5.18 -10.53 1.06
C LEU A 65 -6.29 -11.04 0.14
N SER A 66 -6.45 -10.40 -1.01
CA SER A 66 -7.35 -10.85 -2.06
C SER A 66 -6.76 -12.04 -2.83
N GLU A 67 -7.57 -13.05 -3.12
CA GLU A 67 -7.16 -14.20 -3.92
C GLU A 67 -6.63 -13.80 -5.31
N GLY A 68 -5.60 -14.50 -5.78
CA GLY A 68 -5.00 -14.27 -7.09
C GLY A 68 -4.07 -13.05 -7.19
N SER A 69 -3.96 -12.23 -6.15
CA SER A 69 -3.03 -11.09 -6.10
C SER A 69 -1.57 -11.54 -6.05
N HIS A 70 -0.65 -10.65 -6.42
CA HIS A 70 0.78 -10.91 -6.29
C HIS A 70 1.17 -11.11 -4.83
N ALA A 71 0.60 -10.33 -3.91
CA ALA A 71 0.82 -10.50 -2.47
C ALA A 71 0.36 -11.88 -1.99
N ALA A 72 -0.86 -12.32 -2.33
CA ALA A 72 -1.37 -13.63 -1.91
C ALA A 72 -0.52 -14.78 -2.45
N LYS A 73 -0.04 -14.68 -3.70
CA LYS A 73 0.90 -15.65 -4.28
C LYS A 73 2.25 -15.66 -3.56
N ALA A 74 2.79 -14.49 -3.22
CA ALA A 74 4.05 -14.37 -2.52
C ALA A 74 3.98 -14.98 -1.11
N TYR A 75 2.94 -14.65 -0.35
CA TYR A 75 2.76 -15.14 1.02
C TYR A 75 2.30 -16.60 1.11
N GLY A 76 1.61 -17.12 0.10
CA GLY A 76 1.02 -18.48 0.12
C GLY A 76 -0.16 -18.63 1.09
N THR A 77 -0.68 -17.53 1.63
CA THR A 77 -1.84 -17.48 2.53
C THR A 77 -2.59 -16.16 2.33
N LEU A 78 -3.87 -16.12 2.71
CA LEU A 78 -4.71 -14.92 2.60
C LEU A 78 -4.76 -14.09 3.88
N LYS A 79 -4.25 -14.60 5.01
CA LYS A 79 -4.26 -13.88 6.28
C LYS A 79 -2.84 -13.74 6.78
N ILE A 80 -2.39 -12.50 6.89
CA ILE A 80 -1.04 -12.14 7.32
C ILE A 80 -1.09 -11.18 8.51
N GLN A 81 0.05 -11.01 9.17
CA GLN A 81 0.21 -10.00 10.21
C GLN A 81 1.54 -9.29 10.03
N GLU A 82 1.51 -7.97 9.91
CA GLU A 82 2.67 -7.17 9.52
C GLU A 82 2.91 -5.99 10.45
N ARG A 83 4.13 -5.45 10.42
CA ARG A 83 4.54 -4.38 11.34
C ARG A 83 4.38 -3.01 10.72
N HIS A 84 3.63 -2.14 11.39
CA HIS A 84 3.36 -0.77 10.98
C HIS A 84 4.10 0.24 11.86
N ARG A 85 4.44 1.36 11.25
CA ARG A 85 4.97 2.56 11.90
C ARG A 85 4.67 3.79 11.05
N HIS A 86 3.39 4.15 10.95
CA HIS A 86 2.91 5.26 10.13
C HIS A 86 1.65 5.89 10.74
N ARG A 87 1.19 7.01 10.18
CA ARG A 87 0.02 7.77 10.67
C ARG A 87 -1.08 7.94 9.61
N TYR A 88 -0.67 8.19 8.37
CA TYR A 88 -1.59 8.50 7.28
C TYR A 88 -2.00 7.22 6.56
N GLU A 89 -3.23 7.21 6.06
CA GLU A 89 -3.88 6.07 5.40
C GLU A 89 -4.40 6.50 4.03
N VAL A 90 -4.74 5.53 3.18
CA VAL A 90 -5.49 5.84 1.95
C VAL A 90 -6.86 6.38 2.34
N ASN A 91 -7.22 7.54 1.82
CA ASN A 91 -8.51 8.16 2.09
C ASN A 91 -9.62 7.36 1.39
N ASN A 92 -10.51 6.76 2.18
CA ASN A 92 -11.58 5.91 1.70
C ASN A 92 -12.55 6.64 0.73
N ALA A 93 -12.64 7.96 0.78
CA ALA A 93 -13.45 8.75 -0.15
C ALA A 93 -13.02 8.61 -1.62
N PHE A 94 -11.75 8.26 -1.88
CA PHE A 94 -11.20 8.11 -3.23
C PHE A 94 -11.12 6.66 -3.71
N ARG A 95 -11.47 5.68 -2.86
CA ARG A 95 -11.25 4.26 -3.16
C ARG A 95 -11.98 3.79 -4.40
N GLU A 96 -13.26 4.10 -4.49
CA GLU A 96 -14.08 3.70 -5.63
C GLU A 96 -13.52 4.26 -6.95
N GLN A 97 -13.06 5.52 -6.92
CA GLN A 97 -12.45 6.15 -8.08
C GLN A 97 -11.12 5.48 -8.46
N LEU A 98 -10.25 5.20 -7.50
CA LEU A 98 -8.97 4.51 -7.73
C LEU A 98 -9.18 3.09 -8.30
N GLU A 99 -10.12 2.33 -7.73
CA GLU A 99 -10.47 0.98 -8.19
C GLU A 99 -11.05 1.00 -9.60
N ALA A 100 -11.95 1.94 -9.90
CA ALA A 100 -12.55 2.09 -11.22
C ALA A 100 -11.53 2.37 -12.33
N HIS A 101 -10.36 2.94 -11.99
CA HIS A 101 -9.28 3.21 -12.94
C HIS A 101 -8.19 2.12 -12.96
N GLY A 102 -8.35 1.05 -12.17
CA GLY A 102 -7.49 -0.13 -12.24
C GLY A 102 -6.47 -0.28 -11.11
N MET A 103 -6.55 0.52 -10.05
CA MET A 103 -5.80 0.24 -8.83
C MET A 103 -6.50 -0.84 -8.01
N ARG A 104 -5.80 -1.95 -7.76
CA ARG A 104 -6.34 -3.03 -6.95
C ARG A 104 -5.91 -2.88 -5.49
N PHE A 105 -6.86 -2.85 -4.55
CA PHE A 105 -6.56 -2.96 -3.13
C PHE A 105 -6.44 -4.43 -2.72
N SER A 106 -5.25 -4.99 -2.88
CA SER A 106 -5.02 -6.43 -2.72
C SER A 106 -4.81 -6.88 -1.28
N GLY A 107 -4.71 -5.95 -0.33
CA GLY A 107 -4.62 -6.22 1.10
C GLY A 107 -5.37 -5.16 1.90
N LEU A 108 -6.29 -5.61 2.76
CA LEU A 108 -7.11 -4.73 3.61
C LEU A 108 -7.02 -5.15 5.08
N SER A 109 -7.32 -4.23 6.00
CA SER A 109 -7.62 -4.61 7.40
C SER A 109 -8.83 -5.56 7.45
N PRO A 110 -9.01 -6.37 8.53
CA PRO A 110 -10.11 -7.33 8.60
C PRO A 110 -11.52 -6.73 8.54
N ASP A 111 -11.67 -5.46 8.92
CA ASP A 111 -12.91 -4.70 8.82
C ASP A 111 -13.08 -4.00 7.45
N GLY A 112 -12.10 -4.15 6.55
CA GLY A 112 -12.09 -3.58 5.20
C GLY A 112 -11.84 -2.07 5.15
N ARG A 113 -11.59 -1.41 6.29
CA ARG A 113 -11.49 0.07 6.37
C ARG A 113 -10.12 0.62 5.97
N LEU A 114 -9.05 -0.11 6.21
CA LEU A 114 -7.68 0.34 5.95
C LEU A 114 -7.12 -0.42 4.75
N VAL A 115 -6.47 0.31 3.85
CA VAL A 115 -5.75 -0.27 2.72
C VAL A 115 -4.32 -0.54 3.15
N GLU A 116 -3.92 -1.81 3.08
CA GLU A 116 -2.61 -2.25 3.54
C GLU A 116 -1.67 -2.59 2.38
N ILE A 117 -2.22 -2.99 1.23
CA ILE A 117 -1.48 -3.29 0.00
C ILE A 117 -2.27 -2.82 -1.23
N VAL A 118 -1.59 -2.16 -2.16
CA VAL A 118 -2.09 -1.85 -3.51
C VAL A 118 -1.27 -2.55 -4.60
N GLU A 119 -1.93 -2.89 -5.70
CA GLU A 119 -1.36 -3.52 -6.90
C GLU A 119 -1.93 -2.87 -8.17
N ILE A 120 -1.22 -3.02 -9.30
CA ILE A 120 -1.68 -2.62 -10.64
C ILE A 120 -1.69 -3.87 -11.52
N GLU A 121 -2.86 -4.25 -12.05
CA GLU A 121 -3.01 -5.52 -12.77
C GLU A 121 -2.31 -5.56 -14.13
N ASN A 122 -2.25 -4.42 -14.83
CA ASN A 122 -1.62 -4.30 -16.16
C ASN A 122 -0.11 -3.97 -16.09
N HIS A 123 0.60 -4.49 -15.08
CA HIS A 123 2.03 -4.27 -14.90
C HIS A 123 2.72 -5.61 -14.56
N PRO A 124 3.97 -5.87 -15.04
CA PRO A 124 4.63 -7.16 -14.85
C PRO A 124 4.68 -7.63 -13.38
N TRP A 125 4.93 -6.70 -12.46
CA TRP A 125 4.80 -6.91 -11.02
C TRP A 125 4.84 -5.55 -10.31
N PHE A 126 3.69 -5.08 -9.82
CA PHE A 126 3.59 -3.85 -9.04
C PHE A 126 2.92 -4.17 -7.71
N VAL A 127 3.66 -4.03 -6.61
CA VAL A 127 3.11 -4.19 -5.26
C VAL A 127 3.60 -3.02 -4.42
N ALA A 128 2.71 -2.38 -3.68
CA ALA A 128 3.12 -1.42 -2.66
C ALA A 128 2.34 -1.66 -1.37
N CYS A 129 3.03 -1.63 -0.24
CA CYS A 129 2.47 -1.99 1.06
C CYS A 129 2.71 -0.89 2.11
N GLN A 130 1.79 -0.78 3.07
CA GLN A 130 1.83 0.27 4.09
C GLN A 130 2.70 -0.14 5.29
N PHE A 131 2.84 -1.44 5.54
CA PHE A 131 3.71 -1.99 6.57
C PHE A 131 5.19 -2.00 6.14
N HIS A 132 6.03 -2.41 7.08
CA HIS A 132 7.48 -2.52 6.95
C HIS A 132 7.91 -4.00 6.90
N PRO A 133 7.92 -4.64 5.71
CA PRO A 133 8.34 -6.04 5.55
C PRO A 133 9.79 -6.29 6.00
N GLU A 134 10.63 -5.25 6.00
CA GLU A 134 12.01 -5.27 6.47
C GLU A 134 12.15 -5.74 7.93
N PHE A 135 11.15 -5.49 8.77
CA PHE A 135 11.22 -5.88 10.18
C PHE A 135 10.95 -7.37 10.44
N LYS A 136 10.46 -8.11 9.44
CA LYS A 136 10.21 -9.55 9.52
C LYS A 136 11.13 -10.39 8.64
N SER A 137 11.90 -9.76 7.75
CA SER A 137 12.89 -10.46 6.93
C SER A 137 14.08 -10.96 7.77
N LYS A 138 14.52 -12.19 7.53
CA LYS A 138 15.69 -12.80 8.20
C LYS A 138 16.67 -13.38 7.18
N PRO A 139 17.96 -13.57 7.53
CA PRO A 139 18.96 -14.10 6.61
C PRO A 139 18.62 -15.47 5.99
N LEU A 140 17.96 -16.35 6.77
CA LEU A 140 17.58 -17.70 6.33
C LEU A 140 16.09 -17.83 5.98
N ASP A 141 15.33 -16.74 6.12
CA ASP A 141 13.90 -16.68 5.90
C ASP A 141 13.56 -15.27 5.38
N PRO A 142 13.91 -14.98 4.11
CA PRO A 142 13.69 -13.66 3.53
C PRO A 142 12.20 -13.39 3.45
N HIS A 143 11.81 -12.13 3.67
CA HIS A 143 10.41 -11.77 3.65
C HIS A 143 9.79 -12.07 2.25
N PRO A 144 8.58 -12.68 2.18
CA PRO A 144 8.01 -13.17 0.92
C PRO A 144 7.91 -12.11 -0.19
N LEU A 145 7.54 -10.87 0.16
CA LEU A 145 7.47 -9.78 -0.82
C LEU A 145 8.84 -9.42 -1.43
N PHE A 146 9.94 -9.54 -0.69
CA PHE A 146 11.28 -9.29 -1.23
C PHE A 146 11.70 -10.40 -2.18
N SER A 147 11.50 -11.66 -1.80
CA SER A 147 11.78 -12.80 -2.67
C SER A 147 10.95 -12.74 -3.97
N ALA A 148 9.67 -12.41 -3.86
CA ALA A 148 8.79 -12.26 -5.02
C ALA A 148 9.21 -11.09 -5.91
N PHE A 149 9.58 -9.95 -5.34
CA PHE A 149 10.06 -8.78 -6.10
C PHE A 149 11.34 -9.10 -6.89
N ILE A 150 12.33 -9.75 -6.27
CA ILE A 150 13.57 -10.15 -6.94
C ILE A 150 13.29 -11.19 -8.02
N GLY A 151 12.43 -12.17 -7.74
CA GLY A 151 11.99 -13.15 -8.74
C GLY A 151 11.35 -12.50 -9.96
N ALA A 152 10.44 -11.55 -9.74
CA ALA A 152 9.81 -10.78 -10.82
C ALA A 152 10.82 -9.93 -11.60
N ALA A 153 11.82 -9.35 -10.92
CA ALA A 153 12.90 -8.62 -11.59
C ALA A 153 13.77 -9.51 -12.47
N MET A 154 14.10 -10.72 -12.01
CA MET A 154 14.84 -11.71 -12.81
C MET A 154 14.03 -12.18 -14.01
N GLN A 155 12.76 -12.51 -13.83
CA GLN A 155 11.88 -12.90 -14.93
C GLN A 155 11.76 -11.79 -15.98
N TYR A 156 11.54 -10.55 -15.53
CA TYR A 156 11.46 -9.40 -16.44
C TYR A 156 12.75 -9.23 -17.25
N ARG A 157 13.93 -9.42 -16.63
CA ARG A 157 15.21 -9.40 -17.33
C ARG A 157 15.26 -10.49 -18.40
N ASP A 158 14.96 -11.73 -18.07
CA ASP A 158 15.09 -12.88 -18.97
C ASP A 158 14.11 -12.81 -20.17
N GLU A 159 12.98 -12.10 -20.02
CA GLU A 159 12.01 -11.86 -21.10
C GLU A 159 12.43 -10.73 -22.06
N HIS A 160 13.32 -9.83 -21.64
CA HIS A 160 13.65 -8.60 -22.38
C HIS A 160 15.13 -8.47 -22.77
N TYR A 161 15.99 -9.38 -22.34
CA TYR A 161 17.43 -9.43 -22.62
C TYR A 161 17.87 -10.85 -22.97
#